data_AF-A0A8D4BD66-F1
#
_entry.id   AF-A0A8D4BD66-F1
#
_cell.length_a   1.000
_cell.length_b   1.000
_cell.length_c   1.000
_cell.angle_alpha   90.00
_cell.angle_beta   90.00
_cell.angle_gamma   90.00
#
_symmetry.space_group_name_H-M   'P 1'
#
loop_
_entity.id
_entity.type
_entity.pdbx_description
1 polymer ?
#
loop_
_entity_poly.entity_id
_entity_poly.type
_entity_poly.pdbx_seq_one_letter_code
_entity_poly.pdbx_strand_id
1 'polypeptide(L)'
;MDTTPEAVHRRIAAALAAFVAVGAAVSGFLLNGSPTAAVWAVAGGSGTALGMFMVRRRVLATLEESRGTAMELGYAEGIGDMVVVGLHAYAAAVFPMTGPGGVSMAERLKRRDLAYQLTATEGLPHHVAERAAAALEAIDAGRDHERVQSALNDLMRAVHEQRRRV
;
A
#
# COMPACT_ATOMS: atom_id res chain seq x y z
N MET A 1 -28.22 19.12 0.93
CA MET A 1 -27.62 19.15 2.27
C MET A 1 -26.53 18.11 2.28
N ASP A 2 -25.30 18.50 1.94
CA ASP A 2 -24.15 17.60 1.91
C ASP A 2 -23.60 17.46 3.32
N THR A 3 -23.99 16.39 4.01
CA THR A 3 -23.34 16.03 5.28
C THR A 3 -22.06 15.27 4.95
N THR A 4 -20.94 15.98 4.92
CA THR A 4 -19.64 15.33 4.84
C THR A 4 -19.47 14.35 6.01
N PRO A 5 -18.84 13.20 5.81
CA PRO A 5 -18.68 12.17 6.85
C PRO A 5 -18.02 12.72 8.13
N GLU A 6 -17.16 13.74 8.00
CA GLU A 6 -16.56 14.45 9.14
C GLU A 6 -17.59 15.21 9.99
N ALA A 7 -18.61 15.80 9.37
CA ALA A 7 -19.67 16.51 10.07
C ALA A 7 -20.55 15.55 10.90
N VAL A 8 -20.80 14.34 10.38
CA VAL A 8 -21.56 13.31 11.08
C VAL A 8 -20.78 12.78 12.29
N HIS A 9 -19.50 12.45 12.11
CA HIS A 9 -18.66 11.91 13.19
C HIS A 9 -18.48 12.90 14.34
N ARG A 10 -18.31 14.20 14.02
CA ARG A 10 -18.21 15.28 15.02
C ARG A 10 -19.49 15.46 15.81
N ARG A 11 -20.67 15.33 15.19
CA ARG A 11 -21.96 15.41 15.87
C ARG A 11 -22.16 14.26 16.85
N ILE A 12 -21.78 13.04 16.46
CA ILE A 12 -21.85 11.86 17.33
C ILE A 12 -20.93 12.03 18.54
N ALA A 13 -19.68 12.45 18.32
CA ALA A 13 -18.73 12.68 19.42
C ALA A 13 -19.20 13.78 20.39
N ALA A 14 -19.78 14.87 19.86
CA ALA A 14 -20.36 15.94 20.68
C ALA A 14 -21.57 15.48 21.48
N ALA A 15 -22.46 14.68 20.87
CA ALA A 15 -23.62 14.12 21.56
C ALA A 15 -23.22 13.17 22.71
N LEU A 16 -22.19 12.34 22.49
CA LEU A 16 -21.66 11.43 23.51
C LEU A 16 -21.01 12.20 24.67
N ALA A 17 -20.21 13.23 24.37
CA ALA A 17 -19.63 14.09 25.39
C ALA A 17 -20.70 14.83 26.21
N ALA A 18 -21.75 15.34 25.55
CA ALA A 18 -22.88 15.97 26.22
C ALA A 18 -23.65 14.99 27.11
N PHE A 19 -23.87 13.76 26.65
CA PHE A 19 -24.55 12.71 27.43
C PHE A 19 -23.76 12.35 28.70
N VAL A 20 -22.43 12.19 28.59
CA VAL A 20 -21.57 11.93 29.75
C VAL A 20 -21.55 13.11 30.71
N ALA A 21 -21.49 14.34 30.20
CA ALA A 21 -21.53 15.55 31.03
C ALA A 21 -22.86 15.69 31.80
N VAL A 22 -23.99 15.42 31.15
CA VAL A 22 -25.32 15.42 31.80
C VAL A 22 -25.41 14.31 32.85
N GLY A 23 -24.94 13.10 32.55
CA GLY A 23 -24.90 12.00 33.52
C GLY A 23 -24.08 12.35 34.76
N ALA A 24 -22.88 12.91 34.57
CA ALA A 24 -22.01 13.35 35.66
C ALA A 24 -22.63 14.49 36.48
N ALA A 25 -23.34 15.43 35.84
CA ALA A 25 -24.06 16.51 36.53
C ALA A 25 -25.16 15.97 37.45
N VAL A 26 -25.97 15.02 36.97
CA VAL A 26 -27.05 14.39 37.75
C VAL A 26 -26.48 13.61 38.92
N SER A 27 -25.41 12.82 38.70
CA SER A 27 -24.73 12.11 39.78
C SER A 27 -24.14 13.06 40.83
N GLY A 28 -23.51 14.16 40.41
CA GLY A 28 -22.95 15.17 41.31
C GLY A 28 -23.99 15.93 42.12
N PHE A 29 -25.19 16.15 41.55
CA PHE A 29 -26.33 16.77 42.23
C PHE A 29 -26.89 15.87 43.33
N LEU A 30 -27.06 14.58 43.03
CA LEU A 30 -27.65 13.61 43.97
C LEU A 30 -26.77 13.32 45.19
N LEU A 31 -25.44 13.42 45.07
CA LEU A 31 -24.51 13.05 46.13
C LEU A 31 -24.19 14.20 47.12
N ASN A 32 -24.10 15.45 46.64
CA ASN A 32 -23.63 16.59 47.46
C ASN A 32 -24.39 17.91 47.19
N GLY A 33 -25.50 17.88 46.45
CA GLY A 33 -26.34 19.03 46.16
C GLY A 33 -25.88 19.88 44.97
N SER A 34 -26.48 21.07 44.84
CA SER A 34 -26.37 21.93 43.65
C SER A 34 -24.95 22.38 43.27
N PRO A 35 -24.06 22.81 44.18
CA PRO A 35 -22.78 23.39 43.77
C PRO A 35 -21.79 22.34 43.22
N THR A 36 -21.90 21.08 43.62
CA THR A 36 -21.01 20.01 43.14
C THR A 36 -21.37 19.51 41.76
N ALA A 37 -22.62 19.70 41.30
CA ALA A 37 -23.09 19.26 39.99
C ALA A 37 -22.29 19.88 38.83
N ALA A 38 -21.94 21.17 38.93
CA ALA A 38 -21.15 21.88 37.92
C ALA A 38 -19.72 21.34 37.81
N VAL A 39 -19.11 21.01 38.95
CA VAL A 39 -17.73 20.48 39.00
C VAL A 39 -17.65 19.11 38.34
N TRP A 40 -18.60 18.22 38.65
CA TRP A 40 -18.65 16.88 38.05
C TRP A 40 -19.01 16.91 36.56
N ALA A 41 -19.87 17.83 36.12
CA ALA A 41 -20.18 18.02 34.69
C ALA A 41 -18.94 18.43 33.87
N VAL A 42 -18.17 19.41 34.37
CA VAL A 42 -16.93 19.87 33.72
C VAL A 42 -15.87 18.78 33.74
N ALA A 43 -15.70 18.07 34.85
CA ALA A 43 -14.74 16.97 34.96
C ALA A 43 -15.08 15.81 34.02
N GLY A 44 -16.35 15.39 33.96
CA GLY A 44 -16.80 14.33 33.05
C GLY A 44 -16.67 14.71 31.58
N GLY A 45 -17.14 15.91 31.20
CA GLY A 45 -17.06 16.39 29.82
C GLY A 45 -15.63 16.58 29.32
N SER A 46 -14.75 17.16 30.16
CA SER A 46 -13.33 17.35 29.81
C SER A 46 -12.57 16.03 29.73
N GLY A 47 -12.84 15.08 30.63
CA GLY A 47 -12.24 13.74 30.61
C GLY A 47 -12.60 12.96 29.33
N THR A 48 -13.87 12.97 28.93
CA THR A 48 -14.31 12.33 27.68
C THR A 48 -13.72 13.00 26.46
N ALA A 49 -13.70 14.34 26.40
CA ALA A 49 -13.11 15.07 25.28
C ALA A 49 -11.60 14.80 25.14
N LEU A 50 -10.86 14.80 26.25
CA LEU A 50 -9.43 14.52 26.26
C LEU A 50 -9.12 13.06 25.90
N GLY A 51 -9.90 12.11 26.42
CA GLY A 51 -9.78 10.70 26.07
C GLY A 51 -10.05 10.45 24.58
N MET A 52 -11.12 11.03 24.04
CA MET A 52 -11.45 10.95 22.62
C MET A 52 -10.34 11.56 21.74
N PHE A 53 -9.75 12.68 22.18
CA PHE A 53 -8.65 13.32 21.49
C PHE A 53 -7.39 12.44 21.47
N MET A 54 -7.01 11.84 22.60
CA MET A 54 -5.86 10.93 22.66
C MET A 54 -6.06 9.66 21.84
N VAL A 55 -7.23 9.02 21.91
CA VAL A 55 -7.56 7.85 21.08
C VAL A 55 -7.51 8.23 19.60
N ARG A 56 -8.10 9.36 19.21
CA ARG A 56 -8.06 9.85 17.83
C ARG A 56 -6.63 10.09 17.36
N ARG A 57 -5.79 10.73 18.17
CA ARG A 57 -4.39 10.99 17.83
C ARG A 57 -3.61 9.69 17.66
N ARG A 58 -3.83 8.72 18.54
CA ARG A 58 -3.19 7.40 18.46
C ARG A 58 -3.64 6.62 17.24
N VAL A 59 -4.94 6.59 16.95
CA VAL A 59 -5.50 5.94 15.75
C VAL A 59 -4.95 6.56 14.48
N LEU A 60 -4.89 7.89 14.39
CA LEU A 60 -4.33 8.56 13.20
C LEU A 60 -2.84 8.25 13.01
N ALA A 61 -2.04 8.25 14.08
CA ALA A 61 -0.64 7.89 14.00
C ALA A 61 -0.43 6.43 13.53
N THR A 62 -1.20 5.49 14.07
CA THR A 62 -1.13 4.08 13.64
C THR A 62 -1.58 3.90 12.18
N LEU A 63 -2.58 4.67 11.73
CA LEU A 63 -3.02 4.65 10.33
C LEU A 63 -1.98 5.25 9.39
N GLU A 64 -1.27 6.29 9.80
CA GLU A 64 -0.19 6.91 9.01
C GLU A 64 1.00 5.96 8.86
N GLU A 65 1.41 5.31 9.95
CA GLU A 65 2.42 4.25 9.93
C GLU A 65 1.99 3.08 9.04
N SER A 66 0.77 2.57 9.22
CA SER A 66 0.23 1.48 8.39
C SER A 66 0.15 1.85 6.91
N ARG A 67 -0.18 3.10 6.59
CA ARG A 67 -0.19 3.62 5.22
C ARG A 67 1.23 3.71 4.65
N GLY A 68 2.21 4.14 5.43
CA GLY A 68 3.61 4.17 5.03
C GLY A 68 4.10 2.78 4.66
N THR A 69 3.89 1.80 5.54
CA THR A 69 4.25 0.40 5.30
C THR A 69 3.50 -0.17 4.09
N ALA A 70 2.19 0.08 3.96
CA ALA A 70 1.42 -0.39 2.81
C ALA A 70 1.88 0.25 1.48
N MET A 71 2.33 1.49 1.51
CA MET A 71 2.84 2.19 0.33
C MET A 71 4.21 1.63 -0.09
N GLU A 72 5.10 1.33 0.87
CA GLU A 72 6.39 0.68 0.61
C GLU A 72 6.21 -0.73 0.04
N LEU A 73 5.29 -1.51 0.62
CA LEU A 73 4.94 -2.85 0.12
C LEU A 73 4.31 -2.80 -1.27
N GLY A 74 3.37 -1.88 -1.50
CA GLY A 74 2.75 -1.67 -2.81
C GLY A 74 3.75 -1.18 -3.87
N TYR A 75 4.75 -0.39 -3.47
CA TYR A 75 5.85 0.02 -4.34
C TYR A 75 6.72 -1.19 -4.75
N ALA A 76 7.11 -2.04 -3.79
CA ALA A 76 7.87 -3.25 -4.08
C ALA A 76 7.09 -4.23 -4.98
N GLU A 77 5.79 -4.39 -4.75
CA GLU A 77 4.90 -5.19 -5.61
C GLU A 77 4.83 -4.61 -7.03
N GLY A 78 4.66 -3.28 -7.13
CA GLY A 78 4.61 -2.57 -8.40
C GLY A 78 5.88 -2.69 -9.23
N ILE A 79 7.06 -2.66 -8.60
CA ILE A 79 8.32 -2.88 -9.32
C ILE A 79 8.37 -4.32 -9.88
N GLY A 80 8.00 -5.34 -9.09
CA GLY A 80 7.98 -6.73 -9.55
C GLY A 80 7.11 -6.94 -10.79
N ASP A 81 5.90 -6.38 -10.81
CA ASP A 81 5.00 -6.45 -11.95
C ASP A 81 5.57 -5.71 -13.18
N MET A 82 6.22 -4.57 -12.98
CA MET A 82 6.88 -3.83 -14.06
C MET A 82 8.04 -4.60 -14.69
N VAL A 83 8.85 -5.32 -13.89
CA VAL A 83 9.93 -6.17 -14.41
C VAL A 83 9.36 -7.29 -15.29
N VAL A 84 8.29 -7.95 -14.86
CA VAL A 84 7.61 -9.00 -15.65
C VAL A 84 7.16 -8.45 -17.01
N VAL A 85 6.44 -7.33 -17.01
CA VAL A 85 5.94 -6.70 -18.25
C VAL A 85 7.09 -6.28 -19.17
N GLY A 86 8.14 -5.65 -18.62
CA GLY A 86 9.30 -5.20 -19.38
C GLY A 86 10.07 -6.35 -20.04
N LEU A 87 10.28 -7.45 -19.32
CA LEU A 87 10.96 -8.62 -19.85
C LEU A 87 10.11 -9.35 -20.91
N HIS A 88 8.79 -9.44 -20.74
CA HIS A 88 7.90 -9.94 -21.79
C HIS A 88 7.94 -9.06 -23.05
N ALA A 89 7.97 -7.74 -22.90
CA ALA A 89 8.09 -6.82 -24.02
C ALA A 89 9.44 -6.98 -24.75
N TYR A 90 10.53 -7.20 -24.01
CA TYR A 90 11.82 -7.49 -24.61
C TYR A 90 11.84 -8.85 -25.31
N ALA A 91 11.29 -9.89 -24.68
CA ALA A 91 11.16 -11.23 -25.28
C ALA A 91 10.37 -11.19 -26.60
N ALA A 92 9.26 -10.45 -26.66
CA ALA A 92 8.49 -10.26 -27.89
C ALA A 92 9.26 -9.54 -29.00
N ALA A 93 10.26 -8.73 -28.66
CA ALA A 93 11.15 -8.07 -29.62
C ALA A 93 12.28 -8.97 -30.14
N VAL A 94 12.67 -9.97 -29.34
CA VAL A 94 13.63 -11.01 -29.74
C VAL A 94 12.93 -12.10 -30.57
N PHE A 95 11.71 -12.48 -30.20
CA PHE A 95 10.88 -13.49 -30.86
C PHE A 95 9.58 -12.88 -31.41
N PRO A 96 9.64 -12.02 -32.45
CA PRO A 96 8.47 -11.37 -33.00
C PRO A 96 7.55 -12.37 -33.72
N MET A 97 6.24 -12.30 -33.43
CA MET A 97 5.22 -13.11 -34.12
C MET A 97 5.09 -12.77 -35.61
N THR A 98 5.50 -11.55 -36.01
CA THR A 98 5.48 -11.06 -37.38
C THR A 98 6.63 -11.61 -38.24
N GLY A 99 7.51 -12.44 -37.67
CA GLY A 99 8.62 -13.09 -38.36
C GLY A 99 9.93 -12.28 -38.34
N PRO A 100 11.00 -12.82 -38.97
CA PRO A 100 12.31 -12.18 -39.01
C PRO A 100 12.23 -10.76 -39.61
N GLY A 101 12.68 -9.74 -38.86
CA GLY A 101 12.61 -8.34 -39.27
C GLY A 101 11.34 -7.60 -38.86
N GLY A 102 10.39 -8.26 -38.19
CA GLY A 102 9.16 -7.65 -37.68
C GLY A 102 9.38 -6.60 -36.57
N VAL A 103 10.58 -6.56 -35.99
CA VAL A 103 11.04 -5.54 -35.04
C VAL A 103 12.42 -5.07 -35.49
N SER A 104 12.61 -3.75 -35.55
CA SER A 104 13.89 -3.16 -35.97
C SER A 104 14.98 -3.43 -34.94
N MET A 105 16.25 -3.46 -35.38
CA MET A 105 17.39 -3.63 -34.47
C MET A 105 17.44 -2.51 -33.42
N ALA A 106 17.18 -1.27 -33.83
CA ALA A 106 17.15 -0.11 -32.92
C ALA A 106 16.07 -0.25 -31.83
N GLU A 107 14.88 -0.74 -32.20
CA GLU A 107 13.79 -0.99 -31.27
C GLU A 107 14.11 -2.14 -30.31
N ARG A 108 14.73 -3.21 -30.80
CA ARG A 108 15.21 -4.31 -29.96
C ARG A 108 16.25 -3.84 -28.94
N LEU A 109 17.22 -3.02 -29.35
CA LEU A 109 18.23 -2.46 -28.45
C LEU A 109 17.62 -1.54 -27.38
N LYS A 110 16.64 -0.71 -27.74
CA LYS A 110 15.91 0.11 -26.76
C LYS A 110 15.17 -0.74 -25.73
N ARG A 111 14.51 -1.81 -26.16
CA ARG A 111 13.82 -2.73 -25.24
C ARG A 111 14.78 -3.52 -24.36
N ARG A 112 15.95 -3.88 -24.90
CA ARG A 112 17.04 -4.48 -24.12
C ARG A 112 17.49 -3.53 -23.02
N ASP A 113 17.82 -2.30 -23.36
CA ASP A 113 18.25 -1.28 -22.39
C ASP A 113 17.21 -1.06 -21.27
N LEU A 114 15.93 -0.94 -21.63
CA LEU A 114 14.84 -0.84 -20.67
C LEU A 114 14.73 -2.08 -19.77
N ALA A 115 14.91 -3.29 -20.30
CA ALA A 115 14.90 -4.51 -19.51
C ALA A 115 16.07 -4.58 -18.51
N TYR A 116 17.27 -4.12 -18.92
CA TYR A 116 18.41 -3.99 -18.01
C TYR A 116 18.16 -2.96 -16.91
N GLN A 117 17.57 -1.80 -17.23
CA GLN A 117 17.22 -0.80 -16.22
C GLN A 117 16.18 -1.34 -15.21
N LEU A 118 15.14 -2.02 -15.69
CA LEU A 118 14.11 -2.60 -14.82
C LEU A 118 14.69 -3.66 -13.88
N THR A 119 15.55 -4.54 -14.38
CA THR A 119 16.21 -5.58 -13.55
C THR A 119 17.22 -5.03 -12.56
N ALA A 120 17.78 -3.84 -12.83
CA ALA A 120 18.68 -3.14 -11.91
C ALA A 120 17.96 -2.20 -10.93
N THR A 121 16.62 -2.17 -10.91
CA THR A 121 15.86 -1.27 -10.03
C THR A 121 16.11 -1.59 -8.56
N GLU A 122 16.48 -0.58 -7.77
CA GLU A 122 16.63 -0.69 -6.33
C GLU A 122 15.28 -1.02 -5.67
N GLY A 123 15.30 -1.87 -4.63
CA GLY A 123 14.09 -2.28 -3.91
C GLY A 123 13.43 -3.57 -4.42
N LEU A 124 13.96 -4.18 -5.48
CA LEU A 124 13.49 -5.50 -5.92
C LEU A 124 13.93 -6.58 -4.90
N PRO A 125 13.00 -7.41 -4.38
CA PRO A 125 13.36 -8.52 -3.50
C PRO A 125 14.36 -9.47 -4.15
N HIS A 126 15.34 -9.94 -3.38
CA HIS A 126 16.50 -10.66 -3.91
C HIS A 126 16.13 -11.86 -4.79
N HIS A 127 15.17 -12.69 -4.36
CA HIS A 127 14.74 -13.86 -5.14
C HIS A 127 14.02 -13.46 -6.45
N VAL A 128 13.33 -12.31 -6.49
CA VAL A 128 12.74 -11.78 -7.73
C VAL A 128 13.85 -11.29 -8.66
N ALA A 129 14.86 -10.61 -8.13
CA ALA A 129 16.01 -10.13 -8.88
C ALA A 129 16.81 -11.27 -9.54
N GLU A 130 17.07 -12.36 -8.80
CA GLU A 130 17.72 -13.56 -9.35
C GLU A 130 16.94 -14.16 -10.52
N ARG A 131 15.61 -14.29 -10.37
CA ARG A 131 14.75 -14.84 -11.43
C ARG A 131 14.65 -13.89 -12.62
N ALA A 132 14.66 -12.59 -12.38
CA ALA A 132 14.65 -11.60 -13.43
C ALA A 132 15.96 -11.61 -14.23
N ALA A 133 17.10 -11.74 -13.56
CA ALA A 133 18.41 -11.90 -14.20
C ALA A 133 18.47 -13.18 -15.05
N ALA A 134 17.98 -14.32 -14.53
CA ALA A 134 17.92 -15.57 -15.28
C ALA A 134 17.02 -15.49 -16.53
N ALA A 135 15.88 -14.81 -16.42
CA ALA A 135 15.00 -14.56 -17.56
C ALA A 135 15.65 -13.62 -18.59
N LEU A 136 16.31 -12.56 -18.14
CA LEU A 136 17.05 -11.64 -19.02
C LEU A 136 18.18 -12.36 -19.78
N GLU A 137 18.94 -13.21 -19.09
CA GLU A 137 19.98 -14.05 -19.71
C GLU A 137 19.40 -14.99 -20.78
N ALA A 138 18.26 -15.65 -20.48
CA ALA A 138 17.59 -16.51 -21.43
C ALA A 138 17.13 -15.74 -22.69
N ILE A 139 16.61 -14.51 -22.51
CA ILE A 139 16.19 -13.66 -23.62
C ILE A 139 17.40 -13.21 -24.45
N ASP A 140 18.47 -12.75 -23.81
CA ASP A 140 19.71 -12.31 -24.48
C ASP A 140 20.37 -13.46 -25.26
N ALA A 141 20.26 -14.70 -24.78
CA ALA A 141 20.73 -15.87 -25.51
C ALA A 141 20.00 -16.08 -26.84
N GLY A 142 18.72 -15.67 -26.95
CA GLY A 142 17.98 -15.53 -28.22
C GLY A 142 17.76 -16.78 -29.07
N ARG A 143 18.08 -17.98 -28.54
CA ARG A 143 18.09 -19.24 -29.31
C ARG A 143 16.87 -20.14 -29.09
N ASP A 144 16.24 -20.05 -27.92
CA ASP A 144 15.26 -21.02 -27.46
C ASP A 144 14.06 -20.33 -26.82
N HIS A 145 12.95 -20.32 -27.56
CA HIS A 145 11.71 -19.67 -27.10
C HIS A 145 11.10 -20.39 -25.90
N GLU A 146 11.18 -21.72 -25.83
CA GLU A 146 10.61 -22.49 -24.72
C GLU A 146 11.37 -22.22 -23.43
N ARG A 147 12.71 -22.19 -23.50
CA ARG A 147 13.54 -21.82 -22.35
C ARG A 147 13.27 -20.40 -21.87
N VAL A 148 13.05 -19.45 -22.78
CA VAL A 148 12.66 -18.08 -22.42
C VAL A 148 11.31 -18.05 -21.73
N GLN A 149 10.30 -18.75 -22.25
CA GLN A 149 8.98 -18.82 -21.62
C GLN A 149 9.03 -19.48 -20.25
N SER A 150 9.83 -20.54 -20.08
CA SER A 150 10.04 -21.17 -18.78
C SER A 150 10.63 -20.19 -17.75
N ALA A 151 11.65 -19.42 -18.14
CA ALA A 151 12.29 -18.45 -17.25
C ALA A 151 11.35 -17.27 -16.90
N LEU A 152 10.56 -16.80 -17.86
CA LEU A 152 9.53 -15.77 -17.62
C LEU A 152 8.42 -16.27 -16.68
N ASN A 153 8.00 -17.53 -16.81
CA ASN A 153 7.02 -18.15 -15.90
C ASN A 153 7.58 -18.30 -14.48
N ASP A 154 8.86 -18.66 -14.35
CA ASP A 154 9.53 -18.73 -13.06
C ASP A 154 9.62 -17.35 -12.38
N LEU A 155 9.90 -16.29 -13.15
CA LEU A 155 9.87 -14.92 -12.66
C LEU A 155 8.46 -14.52 -12.21
N MET A 156 7.44 -14.78 -13.02
CA MET A 156 6.04 -14.48 -12.69
C MET A 156 5.60 -15.20 -11.41
N ARG A 157 6.02 -16.47 -11.24
CA ARG A 157 5.81 -17.22 -10.01
C ARG A 157 6.50 -16.58 -8.82
N ALA A 158 7.76 -16.15 -8.95
CA ALA A 158 8.50 -15.50 -7.87
C ALA A 158 7.87 -14.18 -7.41
N VAL A 159 7.35 -13.38 -8.34
CA VAL A 159 6.58 -12.15 -8.04
C VAL A 159 5.27 -12.49 -7.33
N HIS A 160 4.54 -13.49 -7.81
CA HIS A 160 3.28 -13.91 -7.18
C HIS A 160 3.47 -14.54 -5.79
N GLU A 161 4.55 -15.28 -5.57
CA GLU A 161 4.91 -15.80 -4.25
C GLU A 161 5.31 -14.68 -3.29
N GLN A 162 6.04 -13.66 -3.76
CA GLN A 162 6.36 -12.50 -2.94
C GLN A 162 5.11 -11.78 -2.47
N ARG A 163 4.14 -11.56 -3.36
CA ARG A 163 2.86 -10.95 -3.04
C ARG A 163 2.08 -11.71 -1.95
N ARG A 164 2.19 -13.04 -1.91
CA ARG A 164 1.51 -13.88 -0.91
C ARG A 164 2.20 -13.89 0.46
N ARG A 165 3.46 -13.44 0.55
CA ARG A 165 4.23 -13.39 1.80
C ARG A 165 4.10 -12.05 2.52
N VAL A 166 3.64 -11.03 1.81
CA VAL A 166 3.32 -9.69 2.32
C VAL A 166 1.88 -9.66 2.81
#